data_AF-A0A419DFX6-F1
#
_entry.id   AF-A0A419DFX6-F1
#
_cell.length_a   1.000
_cell.length_b   1.000
_cell.length_c   1.000
_cell.angle_alpha   90.00
_cell.angle_beta   90.00
_cell.angle_gamma   90.00
#
_symmetry.space_group_name_H-M   'P 1'
#
loop_
_entity.id
_entity.type
_entity.pdbx_description
1 polymer ?
#
loop_
_entity_poly.entity_id
_entity_poly.type
_entity_poly.pdbx_seq_one_letter_code
_entity_poly.pdbx_strand_id
1 'polypeptide(L)'
;MSKKVVIAGSANLQKEIRKWIDWWENKNFSVINFPEAIDKSNFISLYPKVHQKFFEDMSEADIVFIANEDKSGIEGYIGAETFAELTFAVAQNLVYNKNIEVILAKMPSEKVQSIDEIKLWLELGWIKINNE
;
A
#
# COMPACT_ATOMS: atom_id res chain seq x y z
N MET A 1 -8.25 17.27 11.91
CA MET A 1 -7.46 16.10 12.36
C MET A 1 -6.43 15.79 11.27
N SER A 2 -5.27 15.25 11.64
CA SER A 2 -4.29 14.76 10.64
C SER A 2 -4.92 13.62 9.83
N LYS A 3 -4.67 13.60 8.51
CA LYS A 3 -5.16 12.52 7.64
C LYS A 3 -4.42 11.21 7.98
N LYS A 4 -5.16 10.11 8.04
CA LYS A 4 -4.66 8.76 8.32
C LYS A 4 -4.10 8.11 7.06
N VAL A 5 -2.91 7.54 7.15
CA VAL A 5 -2.22 6.84 6.05
C VAL A 5 -1.97 5.40 6.46
N VAL A 6 -2.33 4.46 5.60
CA VAL A 6 -1.82 3.08 5.65
C VAL A 6 -0.81 2.90 4.54
N ILE A 7 0.37 2.40 4.87
CA ILE A 7 1.40 2.07 3.88
C ILE A 7 1.28 0.58 3.57
N ALA A 8 1.10 0.24 2.30
CA ALA A 8 1.09 -1.13 1.80
C ALA A 8 2.39 -1.40 1.02
N GLY A 9 2.89 -2.64 1.04
CA GLY A 9 4.16 -2.95 0.38
C GLY A 9 4.83 -4.21 0.87
N SER A 10 6.05 -4.46 0.38
CA SER A 10 6.80 -5.65 0.77
C SER A 10 7.41 -5.49 2.16
N ALA A 11 7.01 -6.33 3.12
CA ALA A 11 7.61 -6.41 4.46
C ALA A 11 9.14 -6.65 4.44
N ASN A 12 9.73 -7.11 3.34
CA ASN A 12 11.19 -7.24 3.18
C ASN A 12 11.93 -5.91 2.93
N LEU A 13 11.22 -4.78 2.74
CA LEU A 13 11.77 -3.47 2.40
C LEU A 13 11.62 -2.47 3.57
N GLN A 14 11.90 -2.93 4.80
CA GLN A 14 11.69 -2.14 6.02
C GLN A 14 12.45 -0.81 6.04
N LYS A 15 13.61 -0.73 5.39
CA LYS A 15 14.39 0.51 5.34
C LYS A 15 13.66 1.55 4.50
N GLU A 16 13.09 1.14 3.38
CA GLU A 16 12.37 2.00 2.46
C GLU A 16 11.00 2.39 3.04
N ILE A 17 10.30 1.45 3.67
CA ILE A 17 9.05 1.72 4.41
C ILE A 17 9.26 2.81 5.45
N ARG A 18 10.34 2.75 6.25
CA ARG A 18 10.65 3.80 7.22
C ARG A 18 10.84 5.17 6.60
N LYS A 19 11.47 5.26 5.43
CA LYS A 19 11.60 6.55 4.72
C LYS A 19 10.23 7.13 4.38
N TRP A 20 9.28 6.28 3.96
CA TRP A 20 7.92 6.71 3.66
C TRP A 20 7.14 7.09 4.92
N ILE A 21 7.35 6.39 6.04
CA ILE A 21 6.80 6.79 7.33
C ILE A 21 7.27 8.21 7.67
N ASP A 22 8.59 8.44 7.67
CA ASP A 22 9.17 9.74 7.97
C ASP A 22 8.67 10.82 6.98
N TRP A 23 8.55 10.50 5.70
CA TRP A 23 8.05 11.42 4.68
C TRP A 23 6.61 11.88 4.93
N TRP A 24 5.72 10.94 5.26
CA TRP A 24 4.31 11.24 5.56
C TRP A 24 4.17 12.02 6.87
N GLU A 25 4.87 11.59 7.93
CA GLU A 25 4.81 12.24 9.24
C GLU A 25 5.36 13.67 9.20
N ASN A 26 6.46 13.91 8.48
CA ASN A 26 7.01 15.26 8.27
C ASN A 26 6.05 16.19 7.52
N LYS A 27 5.08 15.64 6.78
CA LYS A 27 4.01 16.38 6.10
C LYS A 27 2.73 16.48 6.93
N ASN A 28 2.80 16.19 8.23
CA ASN A 28 1.69 16.29 9.18
C ASN A 28 0.56 15.27 8.93
N PHE A 29 0.88 14.14 8.29
CA PHE A 29 0.01 12.97 8.20
C PHE A 29 0.29 11.98 9.34
N SER A 30 -0.67 11.10 9.64
CA SER A 30 -0.52 10.06 10.66
C SER A 30 -0.47 8.69 9.99
N VAL A 31 0.69 8.03 10.02
CA VAL A 31 0.79 6.65 9.56
C VAL A 31 0.25 5.73 10.65
N ILE A 32 -0.83 5.02 10.35
CA ILE A 32 -1.55 4.20 11.33
C ILE A 32 -1.26 2.71 11.19
N ASN A 33 -0.76 2.26 10.03
CA ASN A 33 -0.34 0.88 9.82
C ASN A 33 0.64 0.78 8.62
N PHE A 34 1.52 -0.22 8.66
CA PHE A 34 2.50 -0.54 7.61
C PHE A 34 2.92 -2.01 7.70
N PRO A 35 3.44 -2.63 6.61
CA PRO A 35 3.80 -4.05 6.61
C PRO A 35 4.98 -4.33 7.53
N GLU A 36 4.80 -5.25 8.48
CA GLU A 36 5.84 -5.74 9.38
C GLU A 36 6.13 -7.23 9.16
N ALA A 37 7.33 -7.66 9.56
CA ALA A 37 7.69 -9.07 9.50
C ALA A 37 6.93 -9.85 10.60
N ILE A 38 6.14 -10.84 10.19
CA ILE A 38 5.47 -11.75 11.12
C ILE A 38 6.49 -12.77 11.64
N ASP A 39 6.50 -13.00 12.95
CA ASP A 39 7.32 -14.04 13.57
C ASP A 39 7.02 -15.41 12.96
N LYS A 40 8.04 -16.02 12.37
CA LYS A 40 7.95 -17.32 11.68
C LYS A 40 7.55 -18.46 12.62
N SER A 41 7.90 -18.37 13.90
CA SER A 41 7.57 -19.41 14.88
C SER A 41 6.07 -19.51 15.18
N ASN A 42 5.35 -18.39 15.00
CA ASN A 42 3.91 -18.26 15.27
C ASN A 42 3.13 -17.81 14.02
N PHE A 43 3.69 -17.99 12.82
CA PHE A 43 3.17 -17.38 11.60
C PHE A 43 1.71 -17.71 11.34
N ILE A 44 1.33 -18.99 11.38
CA ILE A 44 -0.04 -19.45 11.09
C ILE A 44 -1.07 -18.87 12.08
N SER A 45 -0.70 -18.67 13.34
CA SER A 45 -1.62 -18.14 14.36
C SER A 45 -1.71 -16.61 14.34
N LEU A 46 -0.61 -15.92 13.99
CA LEU A 46 -0.56 -14.45 13.93
C LEU A 46 -1.10 -13.90 12.61
N TYR A 47 -0.86 -14.60 11.49
CA TYR A 47 -1.18 -14.12 10.14
C TYR A 47 -2.62 -13.60 10.00
N PRO A 48 -3.67 -14.33 10.44
CA PRO A 48 -5.04 -13.88 10.27
C PRO A 48 -5.33 -12.56 11.01
N LYS A 49 -4.81 -12.43 12.24
CA LYS A 49 -5.04 -11.25 13.07
C LYS A 49 -4.32 -10.02 12.51
N VAL A 50 -3.08 -10.21 12.05
CA VAL A 50 -2.29 -9.15 11.43
C VAL A 50 -2.98 -8.63 10.18
N HIS A 51 -3.41 -9.53 9.28
CA HIS A 51 -4.06 -9.12 8.03
C HIS A 51 -5.45 -8.53 8.27
N GLN A 52 -6.24 -9.10 9.17
CA GLN A 52 -7.53 -8.53 9.56
C GLN A 52 -7.35 -7.08 10.02
N LYS A 53 -6.44 -6.83 10.97
CA LYS A 53 -6.17 -5.49 11.48
C LYS A 53 -5.68 -4.54 10.38
N PHE A 54 -4.85 -5.03 9.48
CA PHE A 54 -4.35 -4.25 8.34
C PHE A 54 -5.50 -3.79 7.43
N PHE A 55 -6.40 -4.69 7.03
CA PHE A 55 -7.57 -4.34 6.21
C PHE A 55 -8.60 -3.47 6.95
N GLU A 56 -8.77 -3.65 8.26
CA GLU A 56 -9.57 -2.76 9.09
C GLU A 56 -9.00 -1.33 9.06
N ASP A 57 -7.68 -1.18 9.24
CA ASP A 57 -7.02 0.13 9.17
C ASP A 57 -7.10 0.76 7.77
N MET A 58 -6.97 -0.04 6.71
CA MET A 58 -7.19 0.45 5.34
C MET A 58 -8.61 0.99 5.15
N SER A 59 -9.60 0.44 5.85
CA SER A 59 -11.00 0.87 5.78
C SER A 59 -11.29 2.17 6.55
N GLU A 60 -10.38 2.54 7.45
CA GLU A 60 -10.40 3.79 8.22
C GLU A 60 -9.45 4.86 7.68
N ALA A 61 -8.56 4.51 6.75
CA ALA A 61 -7.55 5.41 6.22
C ALA A 61 -8.17 6.46 5.30
N ASP A 62 -7.56 7.66 5.30
CA ASP A 62 -7.82 8.67 4.27
C ASP A 62 -6.98 8.39 3.02
N ILE A 63 -5.81 7.75 3.21
CA ILE A 63 -4.83 7.46 2.16
C ILE A 63 -4.33 6.03 2.31
N VAL A 64 -4.31 5.28 1.21
CA VAL A 64 -3.57 4.03 1.07
C VAL A 64 -2.38 4.28 0.15
N PHE A 65 -1.19 4.22 0.71
CA PHE A 65 0.05 4.47 0.00
C PHE A 65 0.78 3.16 -0.29
N ILE A 66 0.97 2.85 -1.57
CA ILE A 66 1.72 1.68 -2.01
C ILE A 66 3.20 2.07 -2.10
N ALA A 67 4.00 1.62 -1.13
CA ALA A 67 5.45 1.74 -1.13
C ALA A 67 6.08 0.74 -2.11
N ASN A 68 5.76 0.87 -3.40
CA ASN A 68 6.24 0.01 -4.48
C ASN A 68 7.67 0.35 -4.84
N GLU A 69 8.60 -0.01 -3.95
CA GLU A 69 10.03 0.19 -4.13
C GLU A 69 10.66 -0.86 -5.03
N ASP A 70 11.91 -0.64 -5.45
CA ASP A 70 12.57 -1.59 -6.33
C ASP A 70 12.96 -2.84 -5.54
N LYS A 71 12.70 -4.01 -6.12
CA LYS A 71 13.00 -5.30 -5.46
C LYS A 71 13.41 -6.32 -6.49
N SER A 72 14.53 -7.01 -6.22
CA SER A 72 15.01 -8.12 -7.06
C SER A 72 15.13 -7.77 -8.55
N GLY A 73 15.53 -6.54 -8.89
CA GLY A 73 15.69 -6.07 -10.26
C GLY A 73 14.38 -5.72 -10.99
N ILE A 74 13.27 -5.65 -10.27
CA ILE A 74 11.97 -5.15 -10.74
C ILE A 74 11.80 -3.73 -10.17
N GLU A 75 11.73 -2.76 -11.07
CA GLU A 75 11.45 -1.37 -10.71
C GLU A 75 9.97 -1.21 -10.37
N GLY A 76 9.71 -0.49 -9.28
CA GLY A 76 8.36 -0.23 -8.80
C GLY A 76 7.61 -1.51 -8.38
N TYR A 77 8.28 -2.44 -7.68
CA TYR A 77 7.78 -3.79 -7.43
C TYR A 77 6.45 -3.80 -6.65
N ILE A 78 5.48 -4.53 -7.18
CA ILE A 78 4.21 -4.85 -6.51
C ILE A 78 4.04 -6.37 -6.52
N GLY A 79 4.06 -6.98 -5.33
CA GLY A 79 3.83 -8.42 -5.17
C GLY A 79 2.34 -8.76 -5.06
N ALA A 80 2.02 -10.05 -5.02
CA ALA A 80 0.64 -10.53 -4.93
C ALA A 80 -0.13 -9.93 -3.74
N GLU A 81 0.46 -9.93 -2.54
CA GLU A 81 -0.20 -9.36 -1.36
C GLU A 81 -0.44 -7.85 -1.50
N THR A 82 0.59 -7.11 -1.91
CA THR A 82 0.48 -5.66 -2.14
C THR A 82 -0.55 -5.32 -3.22
N PHE A 83 -0.68 -6.15 -4.25
CA PHE A 83 -1.73 -5.98 -5.25
C PHE A 83 -3.13 -6.28 -4.69
N ALA A 84 -3.27 -7.27 -3.80
CA ALA A 84 -4.53 -7.53 -3.12
C ALA A 84 -4.94 -6.37 -2.20
N GLU A 85 -3.99 -5.81 -1.45
CA GLU A 85 -4.17 -4.59 -0.63
C GLU A 85 -4.61 -3.40 -1.50
N LEU A 86 -3.90 -3.15 -2.61
CA LEU A 86 -4.26 -2.12 -3.58
C LEU A 86 -5.69 -2.31 -4.13
N THR A 87 -6.02 -3.53 -4.54
CA THR A 87 -7.34 -3.89 -5.06
C THR A 87 -8.43 -3.66 -4.01
N PHE A 88 -8.15 -4.00 -2.74
CA PHE A 88 -9.10 -3.78 -1.66
C PHE A 88 -9.41 -2.29 -1.47
N ALA A 89 -8.40 -1.42 -1.50
CA ALA A 89 -8.61 0.03 -1.40
C ALA A 89 -9.46 0.58 -2.57
N VAL A 90 -9.17 0.15 -3.80
CA VAL A 90 -9.96 0.53 -4.98
C VAL A 90 -11.41 0.01 -4.87
N ALA A 91 -11.59 -1.26 -4.51
CA ALA A 91 -12.91 -1.86 -4.34
C ALA A 91 -13.73 -1.16 -3.26
N GLN A 92 -13.10 -0.69 -2.18
CA GLN A 92 -13.79 0.08 -1.15
C GLN A 92 -14.39 1.39 -1.68
N ASN A 93 -13.65 2.08 -2.54
CA ASN A 93 -14.17 3.28 -3.20
C ASN A 93 -15.32 2.93 -4.15
N LEU A 94 -15.16 1.89 -4.98
CA LEU A 94 -16.14 1.50 -6.00
C LEU A 94 -17.45 0.94 -5.42
N VAL A 95 -17.37 0.15 -4.35
CA VAL A 95 -18.50 -0.63 -3.83
C VAL A 95 -19.15 0.05 -2.62
N TYR A 96 -18.33 0.65 -1.75
CA TYR A 96 -18.80 1.20 -0.47
C TYR A 96 -18.80 2.73 -0.44
N ASN A 97 -18.60 3.39 -1.59
CA ASN A 97 -18.53 4.85 -1.71
C ASN A 97 -17.58 5.50 -0.71
N LYS A 98 -16.46 4.81 -0.43
CA LYS A 98 -15.35 5.39 0.32
C LYS A 98 -14.64 6.42 -0.56
N ASN A 99 -13.89 7.31 0.10
CA ASN A 99 -13.09 8.36 -0.55
C ASN A 99 -11.62 8.19 -0.19
N ILE A 100 -11.12 6.95 -0.24
CA ILE A 100 -9.72 6.63 0.05
C ILE A 100 -8.87 7.12 -1.12
N GLU A 101 -7.84 7.89 -0.83
CA GLU A 101 -6.86 8.30 -1.82
C GLU A 101 -5.81 7.20 -1.99
N VAL A 102 -5.74 6.59 -3.17
CA VAL A 102 -4.84 5.47 -3.44
C VAL A 102 -3.64 5.94 -4.25
N ILE A 103 -2.45 5.83 -3.67
CA ILE A 103 -1.23 6.46 -4.19
C ILE A 103 -0.11 5.43 -4.33
N LEU A 104 0.58 5.41 -5.46
CA LEU A 104 1.77 4.60 -5.67
C LEU A 104 3.00 5.48 -5.50
N ALA A 105 4.05 4.97 -4.85
CA ALA A 105 5.32 5.67 -4.66
C ALA A 105 6.00 6.03 -5.99
N LYS A 106 5.92 5.16 -6.99
CA LYS A 106 6.46 5.38 -8.35
C LYS A 106 5.69 4.59 -9.41
N MET A 107 5.93 4.89 -10.69
CA MET A 107 5.38 4.09 -11.78
C MET A 107 6.03 2.70 -11.80
N PRO A 108 5.25 1.60 -11.72
CA PRO A 108 5.79 0.25 -11.86
C PRO A 108 6.31 -0.03 -13.27
N SER A 109 7.35 -0.85 -13.39
CA SER A 109 7.84 -1.33 -14.68
C SER A 109 6.91 -2.38 -15.29
N GLU A 110 7.05 -2.62 -16.61
CA GLU A 110 6.35 -3.69 -17.35
C GLU A 110 6.61 -5.11 -16.81
N LYS A 111 7.59 -5.27 -15.91
CA LYS A 111 7.89 -6.56 -15.27
C LYS A 111 6.95 -6.88 -14.11
N VAL A 112 6.19 -5.90 -13.61
CA VAL A 112 5.19 -6.13 -12.57
C VAL A 112 3.99 -6.84 -13.21
N GLN A 113 3.63 -8.00 -12.67
CA GLN A 113 2.60 -8.87 -13.26
C GLN A 113 1.25 -8.16 -13.45
N SER A 114 0.91 -7.22 -12.57
CA SER A 114 -0.35 -6.46 -12.60
C SER A 114 -0.25 -5.11 -13.33
N ILE A 115 0.81 -4.88 -14.12
CA ILE A 115 1.06 -3.57 -14.76
C ILE A 115 -0.10 -3.09 -15.64
N ASP A 116 -0.72 -3.97 -16.42
CA ASP A 116 -1.81 -3.59 -17.33
C ASP A 116 -3.02 -3.05 -16.56
N GLU A 117 -3.37 -3.71 -15.45
CA GLU A 117 -4.44 -3.27 -14.56
C GLU A 117 -4.10 -1.93 -13.87
N ILE A 118 -2.85 -1.79 -13.42
CA ILE A 118 -2.37 -0.54 -12.80
C ILE A 118 -2.44 0.63 -13.79
N LYS A 119 -2.03 0.44 -15.04
CA LYS A 119 -2.13 1.45 -16.10
C LYS A 119 -3.58 1.85 -16.34
N LEU A 120 -4.48 0.88 -16.43
CA LEU A 120 -5.90 1.13 -16.60
C LEU A 120 -6.45 1.94 -15.41
N TRP A 121 -6.11 1.58 -14.17
CA TRP A 121 -6.59 2.30 -12.99
C TRP A 121 -6.01 3.72 -12.89
N LEU A 122 -4.79 3.96 -13.39
CA LEU A 122 -4.22 5.30 -13.53
C LEU A 122 -5.00 6.12 -14.57
N GLU A 123 -5.32 5.53 -15.74
CA GLU A 123 -6.10 6.20 -16.79
C GLU A 123 -7.52 6.55 -16.33
N LEU A 124 -8.15 5.66 -15.55
CA LEU A 124 -9.47 5.87 -14.95
C LEU A 124 -9.43 6.83 -13.74
N GLY A 125 -8.25 7.21 -13.26
CA GLY A 125 -8.07 8.08 -12.10
C GLY A 125 -8.44 7.43 -10.77
N TRP A 126 -8.49 6.10 -10.69
CA TRP A 126 -8.78 5.34 -9.46
C TRP A 126 -7.59 5.30 -8.51
N ILE A 127 -6.39 5.38 -9.07
CA ILE A 127 -5.12 5.45 -8.36
C ILE A 127 -4.26 6.56 -8.98
N LYS A 128 -3.23 7.00 -8.26
CA LYS A 128 -2.30 8.03 -8.77
C LYS A 128 -0.85 7.72 -8.41
N ILE A 129 0.09 8.30 -9.14
CA ILE A 129 1.51 8.27 -8.79
C ILE A 129 1.84 9.47 -7.87
N ASN A 130 2.69 9.24 -6.88
CA ASN A 130 3.27 10.31 -6.10
C ASN A 130 4.23 11.15 -6.97
N ASN A 131 3.91 12.44 -7.14
CA ASN A 131 4.65 13.36 -8.01
C ASN A 131 5.68 14.23 -7.24
N GLU A 132 5.96 13.89 -5.98
CA GLU A 132 6.78 14.66 -5.04
C GLU A 132 7.98 13.87 -4.50
#